data_AF-A0A534LDI5-F1
#
_entry.id   AF-A0A534LDI5-F1
#
_cell.length_a   1.000
_cell.length_b   1.000
_cell.length_c   1.000
_cell.angle_alpha   90.00
_cell.angle_beta   90.00
_cell.angle_gamma   90.00
#
_symmetry.space_group_name_H-M   'P 1'
#
loop_
_entity.id
_entity.type
_entity.pdbx_description
1 polymer ?
#
loop_
_entity_poly.entity_id
_entity_poly.type
_entity_poly.pdbx_seq_one_letter_code
_entity_poly.pdbx_strand_id
1 'polypeptide(L)'
;MAGQSSPTLGADVKSSEVSGFYKKSPQDRWQVIRSFGELSDAEVETIQNTGALKFDQVDRMIENVVGAMPVPLGIAVNFQVNGRDYLVPMAIEEPSVVAAASNAARMARERGGFSASTSGPIMIGQIQLVGVSDPQGARMTILHHKDEILSIANEKDPMLVKLGGGAKDVEVHVVDTKRGHMVVTHLVVDCRDAMGANAVNT
;
A
#
# COMPACT_ATOMS: atom_id res chain seq x y z
N MET A 1 -17.49 -23.81 -26.97
CA MET A 1 -16.02 -23.84 -27.01
C MET A 1 -15.53 -22.61 -26.25
N ALA A 2 -14.77 -22.65 -25.17
CA ALA A 2 -14.37 -23.70 -24.25
C ALA A 2 -14.50 -23.05 -22.86
N GLY A 3 -15.19 -23.72 -21.93
CA GLY A 3 -15.29 -23.25 -20.56
C GLY A 3 -13.91 -23.37 -19.90
N GLN A 4 -13.39 -22.26 -19.40
CA GLN A 4 -12.24 -22.29 -18.52
C GLN A 4 -12.74 -22.69 -17.14
N SER A 5 -12.58 -23.97 -16.83
CA SER A 5 -12.73 -24.54 -15.50
C SER A 5 -11.84 -23.77 -14.52
N SER A 6 -12.47 -23.16 -13.52
CA SER A 6 -11.78 -22.61 -12.35
C SER A 6 -10.89 -23.69 -11.74
N PRO A 7 -9.61 -23.39 -11.43
CA PRO A 7 -8.75 -24.37 -10.78
C PRO A 7 -9.29 -24.64 -9.38
N THR A 8 -9.59 -25.90 -9.12
CA THR A 8 -9.86 -26.46 -7.79
C THR A 8 -8.64 -26.19 -6.90
N LEU A 9 -8.75 -25.18 -6.04
CA LEU A 9 -7.73 -24.86 -5.03
C LEU A 9 -7.77 -25.89 -3.90
N GLY A 10 -7.09 -27.02 -4.13
CA GLY A 10 -6.53 -27.84 -3.07
C GLY A 10 -5.18 -27.25 -2.64
N ALA A 11 -5.22 -26.32 -1.71
CA ALA A 11 -4.08 -25.89 -0.90
C ALA A 11 -4.62 -25.75 0.52
N ASP A 12 -3.92 -26.28 1.53
CA ASP A 12 -4.33 -26.20 2.93
C ASP A 12 -4.77 -24.77 3.27
N VAL A 13 -6.08 -24.57 3.44
CA VAL A 13 -6.65 -23.24 3.66
C VAL A 13 -6.26 -22.81 5.06
N LYS A 14 -5.21 -21.99 5.15
CA LYS A 14 -4.76 -21.39 6.39
C LYS A 14 -5.88 -20.51 6.96
N SER A 15 -6.30 -20.79 8.18
CA SER A 15 -7.38 -20.06 8.83
C SER A 15 -6.85 -18.94 9.70
N SER A 16 -7.38 -17.72 9.53
CA SER A 16 -7.16 -16.59 10.43
C SER A 16 -8.11 -16.62 11.63
N GLU A 17 -9.04 -17.56 11.69
CA GLU A 17 -9.99 -17.71 12.78
C GLU A 17 -9.31 -18.29 14.03
N VAL A 18 -9.06 -17.44 15.02
CA VAL A 18 -8.30 -17.82 16.22
C VAL A 18 -9.07 -17.44 17.48
N SER A 19 -9.70 -18.44 18.10
CA SER A 19 -10.40 -18.24 19.37
C SER A 19 -9.44 -17.99 20.53
N GLY A 20 -9.78 -17.00 21.36
CA GLY A 20 -9.04 -16.70 22.60
C GLY A 20 -7.59 -16.29 22.39
N PHE A 21 -7.21 -15.73 21.24
CA PHE A 21 -5.81 -15.36 20.93
C PHE A 21 -5.19 -14.45 22.01
N TYR A 22 -5.95 -13.48 22.53
CA TYR A 22 -5.50 -12.59 23.61
C TYR A 22 -5.28 -13.29 24.95
N LYS A 23 -5.87 -14.48 25.18
CA LYS A 23 -5.67 -15.30 26.39
C LYS A 23 -4.44 -16.21 26.29
N LYS A 24 -3.94 -16.44 25.08
CA LYS A 24 -2.77 -17.29 24.82
C LYS A 24 -1.50 -16.65 25.38
N SER A 25 -0.54 -17.50 25.76
CA SER A 25 0.82 -17.05 26.07
C SER A 25 1.48 -16.44 24.83
N PRO A 26 2.49 -15.57 24.98
CA PRO A 26 3.27 -15.10 23.84
C PRO A 26 3.81 -16.23 22.95
N GLN A 27 4.30 -17.32 23.56
CA GLN A 27 4.79 -18.53 22.87
C GLN A 27 3.74 -19.14 21.94
N ASP A 28 2.53 -19.35 22.46
CA ASP A 28 1.43 -19.91 21.68
C ASP A 28 0.99 -18.95 20.56
N ARG A 29 1.07 -17.63 20.79
CA ARG A 29 0.77 -16.64 19.74
C ARG A 29 1.79 -16.72 18.61
N TRP A 30 3.08 -16.85 18.93
CA TRP A 30 4.13 -17.01 17.92
C TRP A 30 3.96 -18.30 17.11
N GLN A 31 3.52 -19.40 17.73
CA GLN A 31 3.26 -20.65 16.99
C GLN A 31 2.10 -20.50 15.99
N VAL A 32 1.05 -19.78 16.36
CA VAL A 32 -0.06 -19.47 15.45
C VAL A 32 0.44 -18.65 14.25
N ILE A 33 1.20 -17.58 14.51
CA ILE A 33 1.73 -16.70 13.47
C ILE A 33 2.72 -17.45 12.58
N ARG A 34 3.61 -18.27 13.16
CA ARG A 34 4.56 -19.10 12.43
C ARG A 34 3.86 -20.06 11.49
N SER A 35 2.88 -20.80 11.99
CA SER A 35 2.15 -21.79 11.19
C SER A 35 1.36 -21.12 10.07
N PHE A 36 0.74 -19.97 10.34
CA PHE A 36 0.01 -19.21 9.33
C PHE A 36 0.94 -18.57 8.28
N GLY A 37 2.04 -17.95 8.72
CA GLY A 37 3.00 -17.29 7.84
C GLY A 37 4.00 -18.22 7.16
N GLU A 38 4.05 -19.51 7.54
CA GLU A 38 5.16 -20.42 7.20
C GLU A 38 6.54 -19.83 7.56
N LEU A 39 6.59 -19.12 8.69
CA LEU A 39 7.80 -18.40 9.09
C LEU A 39 8.91 -19.35 9.54
N SER A 40 10.13 -19.04 9.14
CA SER A 40 11.35 -19.66 9.63
C SER A 40 11.62 -19.28 11.10
N ASP A 41 12.50 -20.04 11.76
CA ASP A 41 12.91 -19.72 13.14
C ASP A 41 13.54 -18.32 13.25
N ALA A 42 14.34 -17.92 12.26
CA ALA A 42 14.98 -16.61 12.21
C ALA A 42 13.97 -15.46 12.06
N GLU A 43 12.89 -15.66 11.30
CA GLU A 43 11.83 -14.65 11.15
C GLU A 43 11.02 -14.50 12.44
N VAL A 44 10.72 -15.61 13.12
CA VAL A 44 10.05 -15.57 14.43
C VAL A 44 10.93 -14.89 15.49
N GLU A 45 12.23 -15.19 15.51
CA GLU A 45 13.20 -14.52 16.39
C GLU A 45 13.25 -13.02 16.13
N THR A 46 13.19 -12.61 14.85
CA THR A 46 13.16 -11.19 14.47
C THR A 46 11.92 -10.48 15.03
N ILE A 47 10.74 -11.12 14.99
CA ILE A 47 9.49 -10.55 15.53
C ILE A 47 9.53 -10.45 17.06
N GLN A 48 10.19 -11.39 17.73
CA GLN A 48 10.36 -11.37 19.20
C GLN A 48 11.29 -10.23 19.65
N ASN A 49 12.20 -9.80 18.79
CA ASN A 49 13.16 -8.75 19.10
C ASN A 49 12.50 -7.36 19.03
N THR A 50 12.28 -6.75 20.19
CA THR A 50 11.72 -5.38 20.30
C THR A 50 12.64 -4.29 19.76
N GLY A 51 13.87 -4.62 19.36
CA GLY A 51 14.83 -3.77 18.66
C GLY A 51 15.39 -4.45 17.42
N ALA A 52 14.52 -5.01 16.57
CA ALA A 52 14.90 -5.82 15.41
C ALA A 52 15.83 -5.13 14.40
N LEU A 53 15.80 -3.80 14.30
CA LEU A 53 16.68 -3.03 13.41
C LEU A 53 18.00 -2.71 14.11
N LYS A 54 19.11 -3.05 13.44
CA LYS A 54 20.45 -2.69 13.91
C LYS A 54 20.69 -1.18 13.78
N PHE A 55 21.59 -0.63 14.60
CA PHE A 55 21.87 0.81 14.61
C PHE A 55 22.32 1.34 13.23
N ASP A 56 23.15 0.60 12.52
CA ASP A 56 23.63 0.95 11.17
C ASP A 56 22.50 0.97 10.12
N GLN A 57 21.44 0.18 10.32
CA GLN A 57 20.27 0.21 9.45
C GLN A 57 19.44 1.47 9.72
N VAL A 58 19.15 1.78 11.00
CA VAL A 58 18.37 2.97 11.35
C VAL A 58 19.10 4.26 11.01
N ASP A 59 20.42 4.31 11.19
CA ASP A 59 21.28 5.46 10.84
C ASP A 59 21.27 5.80 9.34
N ARG A 60 20.93 4.83 8.48
CA ARG A 60 20.77 5.04 7.03
C ARG A 60 19.36 5.46 6.61
N MET A 61 18.38 5.37 7.51
CA MET A 61 16.98 5.64 7.18
C MET A 61 16.63 7.13 7.26
N ILE A 62 17.19 7.85 8.24
CA ILE A 62 16.96 9.28 8.49
C ILE A 62 18.23 9.95 9.00
N GLU A 63 18.25 11.28 9.08
CA GLU A 63 19.37 12.05 9.58
C GLU A 63 19.40 12.14 11.13
N ASN A 64 20.58 12.37 11.70
CA ASN A 64 20.81 12.64 13.14
C ASN A 64 20.29 11.55 14.09
N VAL A 65 20.46 10.29 13.73
CA VAL A 65 19.98 9.16 14.52
C VAL A 65 20.77 8.99 15.81
N VAL A 66 20.06 8.89 16.93
CA VAL A 66 20.63 8.59 18.27
C VAL A 66 20.02 7.34 18.90
N GLY A 67 19.02 6.73 18.25
CA GLY A 67 18.31 5.56 18.74
C GLY A 67 17.06 5.25 17.93
N ALA A 68 16.27 4.28 18.42
CA ALA A 68 14.98 3.90 17.85
C ALA A 68 13.89 3.88 18.92
N MET A 69 12.66 4.18 18.54
CA MET A 69 11.49 4.13 19.41
C MET A 69 10.65 2.89 19.08
N PRO A 70 10.59 1.87 19.95
CA PRO A 70 9.75 0.70 19.71
C PRO A 70 8.27 1.03 19.95
N VAL A 71 7.40 0.44 19.13
CA VAL A 71 5.93 0.49 19.29
C VAL A 71 5.42 -0.95 19.46
N PRO A 72 4.45 -1.22 20.35
CA PRO A 72 3.89 -2.56 20.50
C PRO A 72 3.33 -3.09 19.17
N LEU A 73 3.70 -4.32 18.82
CA LEU A 73 3.21 -5.01 17.64
C LEU A 73 2.20 -6.09 18.04
N GLY A 74 0.94 -5.90 17.65
CA GLY A 74 -0.12 -6.89 17.78
C GLY A 74 -0.49 -7.52 16.44
N ILE A 75 -1.20 -8.65 16.49
CA ILE A 75 -1.84 -9.26 15.33
C ILE A 75 -3.35 -9.25 15.54
N ALA A 76 -4.09 -8.62 14.62
CA ALA A 76 -5.52 -8.78 14.55
C ALA A 76 -5.89 -10.05 13.76
N VAL A 77 -6.80 -10.83 14.33
CA VAL A 77 -7.21 -12.16 13.83
C VAL A 77 -8.62 -12.09 13.24
N ASN A 78 -9.05 -13.19 12.61
CA ASN A 78 -10.38 -13.43 12.02
C ASN A 78 -10.69 -12.68 10.72
N PHE A 79 -9.77 -11.87 10.19
CA PHE A 79 -9.99 -11.16 8.94
C PHE A 79 -10.13 -12.14 7.77
N GLN A 80 -11.23 -12.00 7.03
CA GLN A 80 -11.46 -12.64 5.75
C GLN A 80 -11.85 -11.54 4.75
N VAL A 81 -11.09 -11.40 3.67
CA VAL A 81 -11.32 -10.40 2.63
C VAL A 81 -11.37 -11.10 1.29
N ASN A 82 -12.47 -10.92 0.56
CA ASN A 82 -12.73 -11.60 -0.73
C ASN A 82 -12.56 -13.13 -0.63
N GLY A 83 -13.05 -13.72 0.47
CA GLY A 83 -12.96 -15.17 0.73
C GLY A 83 -11.57 -15.68 1.11
N ARG A 84 -10.58 -14.79 1.32
CA ARG A 84 -9.22 -15.15 1.75
C ARG A 84 -8.94 -14.68 3.17
N ASP A 85 -8.29 -15.53 3.95
CA ASP A 85 -7.96 -15.27 5.34
C ASP A 85 -6.65 -14.49 5.48
N TYR A 86 -6.63 -13.55 6.43
CA TYR A 86 -5.45 -12.73 6.74
C TYR A 86 -5.24 -12.60 8.25
N LEU A 87 -3.97 -12.65 8.67
CA LEU A 87 -3.51 -12.11 9.94
C LEU A 87 -2.99 -10.70 9.69
N VAL A 88 -3.53 -9.70 10.40
CA VAL A 88 -3.22 -8.29 10.14
C VAL A 88 -2.27 -7.76 11.22
N PRO A 89 -1.00 -7.47 10.92
CA PRO A 89 -0.10 -6.84 11.88
C PRO A 89 -0.49 -5.39 12.14
N MET A 90 -0.47 -4.98 13.41
CA MET A 90 -0.84 -3.64 13.87
C MET A 90 0.20 -3.14 14.88
N ALA A 91 0.96 -2.11 14.51
CA ALA A 91 1.88 -1.43 15.42
C ALA A 91 1.16 -0.23 16.05
N ILE A 92 0.78 -0.33 17.32
CA ILE A 92 -0.01 0.69 18.03
C ILE A 92 0.12 0.55 19.55
N GLU A 93 0.12 1.67 20.28
CA GLU A 93 0.22 1.73 21.74
C GLU A 93 -1.13 1.71 22.46
N GLU A 94 -2.21 2.09 21.76
CA GLU A 94 -3.54 2.22 22.34
C GLU A 94 -4.14 0.85 22.71
N PRO A 95 -4.52 0.64 23.98
CA PRO A 95 -5.19 -0.58 24.40
C PRO A 95 -6.50 -0.82 23.64
N SER A 96 -6.92 -2.09 23.58
CA SER A 96 -8.19 -2.52 22.99
C SER A 96 -8.34 -2.36 21.47
N VAL A 97 -7.54 -1.56 20.76
CA VAL A 97 -7.68 -1.37 19.30
C VAL A 97 -7.57 -2.70 18.53
N VAL A 98 -6.50 -3.47 18.78
CA VAL A 98 -6.29 -4.78 18.14
C VAL A 98 -7.40 -5.78 18.51
N ALA A 99 -7.89 -5.72 19.75
CA ALA A 99 -8.96 -6.59 20.23
C ALA A 99 -10.31 -6.25 19.57
N ALA A 100 -10.62 -4.96 19.44
CA ALA A 100 -11.81 -4.46 18.77
C ALA A 100 -11.81 -4.84 17.28
N ALA A 101 -10.68 -4.63 16.58
CA ALA A 101 -10.52 -5.03 15.18
C ALA A 101 -10.75 -6.54 14.99
N SER A 102 -10.16 -7.36 15.86
CA SER A 102 -10.31 -8.83 15.81
C SER A 102 -11.75 -9.29 16.08
N ASN A 103 -12.46 -8.64 17.00
CA ASN A 103 -13.85 -8.98 17.31
C ASN A 103 -14.80 -8.54 16.19
N ALA A 104 -14.60 -7.36 15.61
CA ALA A 104 -15.37 -6.89 14.46
C ALA A 104 -15.16 -7.80 13.24
N ALA A 105 -13.92 -8.21 12.98
CA ALA A 105 -13.61 -9.16 11.91
C ALA A 105 -14.30 -10.52 12.11
N ARG A 106 -14.33 -11.04 13.36
CA ARG A 106 -15.07 -12.27 13.70
C ARG A 106 -16.56 -12.15 13.38
N MET A 107 -17.18 -11.04 13.77
CA MET A 107 -18.60 -10.78 13.49
C MET A 107 -18.88 -10.66 11.99
N ALA A 108 -18.00 -10.00 11.22
CA ALA A 108 -18.12 -9.90 9.77
C ALA A 108 -17.98 -11.28 9.09
N ARG A 109 -17.08 -12.12 9.59
CA ARG A 109 -16.81 -13.47 9.08
C ARG A 109 -18.03 -14.38 9.15
N GLU A 110 -18.88 -14.26 10.18
CA GLU A 110 -20.17 -14.96 10.28
C GLU A 110 -21.10 -14.68 9.09
N ARG A 111 -20.85 -13.60 8.34
CA ARG A 111 -21.60 -13.20 7.13
C ARG A 111 -20.77 -13.28 5.84
N GLY A 112 -19.64 -14.00 5.84
CA GLY A 112 -18.77 -14.16 4.66
C GLY A 112 -17.59 -13.18 4.59
N GLY A 113 -17.33 -12.42 5.66
CA GLY A 113 -16.17 -11.52 5.76
C GLY A 113 -16.40 -10.19 5.04
N PHE A 114 -15.31 -9.58 4.60
CA PHE A 114 -15.31 -8.30 3.88
C PHE A 114 -15.17 -8.52 2.38
N SER A 115 -15.82 -7.66 1.60
CA SER A 115 -15.62 -7.56 0.15
C SER A 115 -14.91 -6.24 -0.17
N ALA A 116 -13.87 -6.30 -1.00
CA ALA A 116 -13.05 -5.15 -1.37
C ALA A 116 -12.65 -5.19 -2.85
N SER A 117 -12.52 -4.00 -3.46
CA SER A 117 -12.00 -3.81 -4.81
C SER A 117 -11.13 -2.55 -4.85
N THR A 118 -10.32 -2.39 -5.90
CA THR A 118 -9.42 -1.25 -6.07
C THR A 118 -9.49 -0.73 -7.50
N SER A 119 -9.30 0.58 -7.68
CA SER A 119 -9.10 1.21 -8.98
C SER A 119 -7.72 0.93 -9.59
N GLY A 120 -6.81 0.34 -8.82
CA GLY A 120 -5.42 0.08 -9.21
C GLY A 120 -4.43 1.05 -8.55
N PRO A 121 -3.11 0.80 -8.70
CA PRO A 121 -2.05 1.57 -8.05
C PRO A 121 -1.72 2.86 -8.84
N ILE A 122 -2.71 3.74 -8.96
CA ILE A 122 -2.61 5.00 -9.70
C ILE A 122 -2.25 6.14 -8.75
N MET A 123 -1.19 6.86 -9.10
CA MET A 123 -0.73 8.06 -8.41
C MET A 123 -0.83 9.27 -9.34
N ILE A 124 -0.97 10.46 -8.75
CA ILE A 124 -1.03 11.74 -9.48
C ILE A 124 0.18 12.58 -9.12
N GLY A 125 0.99 12.91 -10.13
CA GLY A 125 2.03 13.94 -10.05
C GLY A 125 1.51 15.27 -10.55
N GLN A 126 1.79 16.37 -9.84
CA GLN A 126 1.29 17.69 -10.21
C GLN A 126 2.41 18.61 -10.67
N ILE A 127 2.23 19.19 -11.86
CA ILE A 127 3.08 20.25 -12.40
C ILE A 127 2.26 21.54 -12.41
N GLN A 128 2.68 22.52 -11.60
CA GLN A 128 1.98 23.79 -11.44
C GLN A 128 2.62 24.88 -12.30
N LEU A 129 1.85 25.47 -13.20
CA LEU A 129 2.23 26.66 -13.95
C LEU A 129 1.49 27.89 -13.40
N VAL A 130 2.24 28.97 -13.20
CA VAL A 130 1.76 30.27 -12.72
C VAL A 130 2.16 31.38 -13.68
N GLY A 131 1.47 32.52 -13.62
CA GLY A 131 1.77 33.66 -14.51
C GLY A 131 1.44 33.40 -15.97
N VAL A 132 0.56 32.45 -16.25
CA VAL A 132 0.09 32.12 -17.60
C VAL A 132 -0.95 33.15 -18.04
N SER A 133 -0.69 33.86 -19.13
CA SER A 133 -1.57 34.93 -19.65
C SER A 133 -2.89 34.41 -20.20
N ASP A 134 -2.87 33.25 -20.87
CA ASP A 134 -4.07 32.52 -21.33
C ASP A 134 -4.07 31.08 -20.76
N PRO A 135 -4.62 30.88 -19.55
CA PRO A 135 -4.63 29.56 -18.89
C PRO A 135 -5.42 28.50 -19.67
N GLN A 136 -6.50 28.89 -20.35
CA GLN A 136 -7.32 27.94 -21.12
C GLN A 136 -6.63 27.55 -22.42
N GLY A 137 -6.00 28.50 -23.11
CA GLY A 137 -5.13 28.21 -24.26
C GLY A 137 -3.98 27.28 -23.88
N ALA A 138 -3.29 27.57 -22.76
CA ALA A 138 -2.22 26.71 -22.26
C ALA A 138 -2.71 25.28 -21.95
N ARG A 139 -3.89 25.13 -21.33
CA ARG A 139 -4.52 23.83 -21.12
C ARG A 139 -4.72 23.06 -22.43
N MET A 140 -5.26 23.72 -23.46
CA MET A 140 -5.49 23.08 -24.76
C MET A 140 -4.17 22.67 -25.42
N THR A 141 -3.13 23.51 -25.34
CA THR A 141 -1.80 23.19 -25.86
C THR A 141 -1.19 21.99 -25.15
N ILE A 142 -1.24 21.92 -23.81
CA ILE A 142 -0.70 20.78 -23.06
C ILE A 142 -1.41 19.48 -23.45
N LEU A 143 -2.74 19.50 -23.53
CA LEU A 143 -3.52 18.34 -23.94
C LEU A 143 -3.25 17.92 -25.40
N HIS A 144 -2.96 18.88 -26.29
CA HIS A 144 -2.55 18.58 -27.67
C HIS A 144 -1.23 17.81 -27.73
N HIS A 145 -0.29 18.10 -26.82
CA HIS A 145 1.01 17.44 -26.71
C HIS A 145 1.03 16.26 -25.71
N LYS A 146 -0.13 15.74 -25.33
CA LYS A 146 -0.26 14.66 -24.31
C LYS A 146 0.65 13.46 -24.60
N ASP A 147 0.65 12.94 -25.83
CA ASP A 147 1.43 11.74 -26.17
C ASP A 147 2.94 11.97 -26.08
N GLU A 148 3.41 13.17 -26.46
CA GLU A 148 4.80 13.58 -26.33
C GLU A 148 5.21 13.67 -24.85
N ILE A 149 4.36 14.28 -24.01
CA ILE A 149 4.57 14.37 -22.57
C ILE A 149 4.65 12.97 -21.94
N LEU A 150 3.73 12.08 -22.32
CA LEU A 150 3.73 10.69 -21.83
C LEU A 150 4.98 9.92 -22.27
N SER A 151 5.46 10.13 -23.50
CA SER A 151 6.72 9.53 -23.97
C SER A 151 7.90 9.99 -23.12
N ILE A 152 8.05 11.31 -22.93
CA ILE A 152 9.14 11.90 -22.15
C ILE A 152 9.10 11.40 -20.71
N ALA A 153 7.92 11.33 -20.09
CA ALA A 153 7.78 10.82 -18.73
C ALA A 153 8.17 9.33 -18.63
N ASN A 154 7.71 8.51 -19.56
CA ASN A 154 7.99 7.07 -19.56
C ASN A 154 9.45 6.73 -19.91
N GLU A 155 10.18 7.63 -20.57
CA GLU A 155 11.63 7.48 -20.80
C GLU A 155 12.46 7.61 -19.51
N LYS A 156 11.92 8.25 -18.45
CA LYS A 156 12.64 8.46 -17.19
C LYS A 156 12.72 7.21 -16.31
N ASP A 157 11.72 6.35 -16.36
CA ASP A 157 11.70 5.07 -15.64
C ASP A 157 11.38 3.89 -16.57
N PRO A 158 12.36 3.44 -17.37
CA PRO A 158 12.17 2.31 -18.27
C PRO A 158 11.89 1.00 -17.54
N MET A 159 12.27 0.89 -16.26
CA MET A 159 12.01 -0.30 -15.44
C MET A 159 10.53 -0.38 -15.05
N LEU A 160 9.94 0.73 -14.60
CA LEU A 160 8.51 0.79 -14.29
C LEU A 160 7.64 0.47 -15.52
N VAL A 161 8.01 1.02 -16.68
CA VAL A 161 7.33 0.73 -17.95
C VAL A 161 7.45 -0.75 -18.32
N LYS A 162 8.65 -1.33 -18.19
CA LYS A 162 8.88 -2.77 -18.45
C LYS A 162 8.03 -3.68 -17.56
N LEU A 163 7.74 -3.26 -16.33
CA LEU A 163 6.86 -3.98 -15.39
C LEU A 163 5.36 -3.74 -15.64
N GLY A 164 5.01 -2.99 -16.69
CA GLY A 164 3.64 -2.68 -17.10
C GLY A 164 3.07 -1.39 -16.50
N GLY A 165 3.83 -0.70 -15.65
CA GLY A 165 3.46 0.59 -15.05
C GLY A 165 3.71 1.78 -15.98
N GLY A 166 4.01 2.94 -15.39
CA GLY A 166 4.40 4.16 -16.08
C GLY A 166 3.26 5.18 -16.21
N ALA A 167 3.56 6.33 -16.80
CA ALA A 167 2.59 7.38 -17.07
C ALA A 167 1.54 6.88 -18.08
N LYS A 168 0.27 6.97 -17.68
CA LYS A 168 -0.91 6.47 -18.42
C LYS A 168 -1.75 7.60 -19.00
N ASP A 169 -1.81 8.74 -18.32
CA ASP A 169 -2.65 9.86 -18.74
C ASP A 169 -2.04 11.21 -18.32
N VAL A 170 -2.49 12.26 -18.99
CA VAL A 170 -2.25 13.66 -18.66
C VAL A 170 -3.60 14.36 -18.55
N GLU A 171 -3.90 14.88 -17.36
CA GLU A 171 -5.06 15.73 -17.13
C GLU A 171 -4.62 17.17 -16.88
N VAL A 172 -5.43 18.15 -17.23
CA VAL A 172 -5.08 19.56 -17.03
C VAL A 172 -6.27 20.33 -16.48
N HIS A 173 -6.04 20.98 -15.34
CA HIS A 173 -7.02 21.77 -14.62
C HIS A 173 -6.58 23.23 -14.59
N VAL A 174 -7.50 24.14 -14.89
CA VAL A 174 -7.32 25.57 -14.63
C VAL A 174 -8.02 25.88 -13.31
N VAL A 175 -7.29 26.43 -12.35
CA VAL A 175 -7.78 26.72 -11.00
C VAL A 175 -7.69 28.20 -10.73
N ASP A 176 -8.81 28.78 -10.29
CA ASP A 176 -8.88 30.18 -9.87
C ASP A 176 -8.43 30.32 -8.41
N THR A 177 -7.48 31.21 -8.17
CA THR A 177 -6.97 31.45 -6.81
C THR A 177 -6.89 32.94 -6.50
N LYS A 178 -6.71 33.28 -5.21
CA LYS A 178 -6.45 34.66 -4.77
C LYS A 178 -5.18 35.27 -5.37
N ARG A 179 -4.27 34.46 -5.90
CA ARG A 179 -3.00 34.88 -6.52
C ARG A 179 -3.05 34.88 -8.05
N GLY A 180 -4.24 34.75 -8.64
CA GLY A 180 -4.45 34.60 -10.08
C GLY A 180 -4.71 33.16 -10.49
N HIS A 181 -4.87 32.97 -11.80
CA HIS A 181 -5.12 31.66 -12.41
C HIS A 181 -3.87 30.77 -12.35
N MET A 182 -4.07 29.48 -12.12
CA MET A 182 -3.04 28.45 -12.16
C MET A 182 -3.45 27.37 -13.16
N VAL A 183 -2.47 26.86 -13.93
CA VAL A 183 -2.67 25.67 -14.77
C VAL A 183 -1.95 24.52 -14.06
N VAL A 184 -2.71 23.52 -13.63
CA VAL A 184 -2.20 22.35 -12.91
C VAL A 184 -2.33 21.14 -13.83
N THR A 185 -1.18 20.61 -14.26
CA THR A 185 -1.10 19.40 -15.07
C THR A 185 -0.89 18.21 -14.17
N HIS A 186 -1.73 17.19 -14.31
CA HIS A 186 -1.60 15.91 -13.64
C HIS A 186 -0.94 14.91 -14.57
N LEU A 187 0.13 14.26 -14.11
CA LEU A 187 0.61 13.01 -14.66
C LEU A 187 -0.05 11.87 -13.89
N VAL A 188 -0.86 11.06 -14.56
CA VAL A 188 -1.52 9.89 -13.99
C VAL A 188 -0.60 8.68 -14.21
N VAL A 189 -0.04 8.14 -13.12
CA VAL A 189 1.06 7.16 -13.19
C VAL A 189 0.66 5.88 -12.48
N ASP A 190 0.81 4.75 -13.18
CA ASP A 190 0.68 3.43 -12.59
C ASP A 190 2.01 3.01 -11.95
N CYS A 191 2.02 2.96 -10.62
CA CYS A 191 3.23 2.74 -9.82
C CYS A 191 3.45 1.27 -9.43
N ARG A 192 2.61 0.35 -9.94
CA ARG A 192 2.66 -1.08 -9.61
C ARG A 192 2.66 -1.29 -8.09
N ASP A 193 3.63 -2.01 -7.55
CA ASP A 193 3.68 -2.34 -6.12
C ASP A 193 4.38 -1.25 -5.27
N ALA A 194 4.87 -0.17 -5.90
CA ALA A 194 5.49 0.95 -5.19
C ALA A 194 4.43 1.99 -4.78
N MET A 195 4.67 2.69 -3.67
CA MET A 195 3.88 3.88 -3.30
C MET A 195 3.98 4.98 -4.37
N GLY A 196 5.09 5.06 -5.10
CA GLY A 196 5.19 5.88 -6.31
C GLY A 196 5.68 7.32 -6.12
N ALA A 197 5.87 7.82 -4.89
CA ALA A 197 6.26 9.21 -4.67
C ALA A 197 7.52 9.64 -5.45
N ASN A 198 8.61 8.87 -5.36
CA ASN A 198 9.84 9.19 -6.08
C ASN A 198 9.72 8.97 -7.60
N ALA A 199 8.99 7.93 -8.02
CA ALA A 199 8.77 7.61 -9.43
C ALA A 199 7.94 8.69 -10.14
N VAL A 200 6.97 9.26 -9.45
CA VAL A 200 6.09 10.32 -9.97
C VAL A 200 6.79 11.69 -9.98
N ASN A 201 7.70 11.94 -9.03
CA ASN A 201 8.44 13.20 -8.94
C ASN A 201 9.59 13.31 -9.95
N THR A 202 10.11 12.18 -10.44
CA THR A 202 11.24 12.10 -11.39
C THR A 202 10.78 12.33 -12.82
#